data_AF-A0A7W4BR32-F1
#
_entry.id   AF-A0A7W4BR32-F1
#
_cell.length_a   1.000
_cell.length_b   1.000
_cell.length_c   1.000
_cell.angle_alpha   90.00
_cell.angle_beta   90.00
_cell.angle_gamma   90.00
#
_symmetry.space_group_name_H-M   'P 1'
#
loop_
_entity.id
_entity.type
_entity.pdbx_description
1 polymer ?
#
loop_
_entity_poly.entity_id
_entity_poly.type
_entity_poly.pdbx_seq_one_letter_code
_entity_poly.pdbx_strand_id
1 'polypeptide(L)'
;MLAYAKYALEEHSEVKPNFEKAAPFAFLCGFDPKLKTSNNDWTIQQELNVVLLFAEQDVLEKLKHSEIKLSSVQHQAKLQYAELLKAIGTGQTINKDDVEAALLEAKNTKDKDVLQYILPLLEAISALVSGDELRWQTSIDKAITWHKDECKFGDLKDMEEGFICLNALTMAKLGKDMHGWQCQTDSLYLPLFLID
;
A
#
# COMPACT_ATOMS: atom_id res chain seq x y z
N MET A 1 4.30 15.59 -3.61
CA MET A 1 3.93 16.94 -4.07
C MET A 1 3.42 17.05 -5.52
N LEU A 2 4.22 16.94 -6.59
CA LEU A 2 3.73 17.24 -7.96
C LEU A 2 2.59 16.35 -8.44
N ALA A 3 2.68 15.03 -8.25
CA ALA A 3 1.61 14.11 -8.65
C ALA A 3 0.30 14.38 -7.90
N TYR A 4 0.36 14.59 -6.58
CA TYR A 4 -0.79 14.99 -5.75
C TYR A 4 -1.37 16.33 -6.17
N ALA A 5 -0.54 17.32 -6.49
CA ALA A 5 -1.00 18.61 -6.98
C ALA A 5 -1.75 18.47 -8.32
N LYS A 6 -1.22 17.69 -9.27
CA LYS A 6 -1.89 17.42 -10.54
C LYS A 6 -3.18 16.62 -10.35
N TYR A 7 -3.21 15.71 -9.39
CA TYR A 7 -4.42 14.99 -9.01
C TYR A 7 -5.49 15.96 -8.49
N ALA A 8 -5.12 16.86 -7.58
CA ALA A 8 -6.01 17.88 -7.03
C ALA A 8 -6.54 18.87 -8.09
N LEU A 9 -5.77 19.11 -9.15
CA LEU A 9 -6.14 19.97 -10.27
C LEU A 9 -6.87 19.22 -11.41
N GLU A 10 -7.17 17.93 -11.22
CA GLU A 10 -7.80 17.07 -12.24
C GLU A 10 -7.00 17.03 -13.56
N GLU A 11 -5.67 17.15 -13.48
CA GLU A 11 -4.76 17.00 -14.62
C GLU A 11 -4.31 15.54 -14.75
N HIS A 12 -5.28 14.63 -14.91
CA HIS A 12 -5.09 13.17 -14.80
C HIS A 12 -3.94 12.60 -15.66
N SER A 13 -3.76 13.11 -16.88
CA SER A 13 -2.70 12.68 -17.79
C SER A 13 -1.29 12.93 -17.27
N GLU A 14 -1.13 13.89 -16.36
CA GLU A 14 0.16 14.26 -15.75
C GLU A 14 0.39 13.55 -14.40
N VAL A 15 -0.63 12.90 -13.81
CA VAL A 15 -0.50 12.30 -12.47
C VAL A 15 0.42 11.08 -12.50
N LYS A 16 0.09 10.08 -13.32
CA LYS A 16 0.85 8.82 -13.42
C LYS A 16 2.31 9.04 -13.82
N PRO A 17 2.64 9.83 -14.87
CA PRO A 17 4.04 10.08 -15.24
C PRO A 17 4.87 10.74 -14.13
N ASN A 18 4.24 11.56 -13.27
CA ASN A 18 4.96 12.18 -12.16
C ASN A 18 5.20 11.22 -10.99
N PHE A 19 4.30 10.26 -10.76
CA PHE A 19 4.57 9.16 -9.82
C PHE A 19 5.67 8.22 -10.34
N GLU A 20 5.65 7.87 -11.62
CA GLU A 20 6.70 7.05 -12.26
C GLU A 20 8.09 7.69 -12.12
N LYS A 21 8.19 9.01 -12.35
CA LYS A 21 9.44 9.76 -12.14
C LYS A 21 9.88 9.80 -10.67
N ALA A 22 8.95 9.77 -9.73
CA ALA A 22 9.24 9.82 -8.30
C ALA A 22 9.59 8.44 -7.71
N ALA A 23 9.15 7.34 -8.33
CA ALA A 23 9.29 5.99 -7.78
C ALA A 23 10.74 5.55 -7.51
N PRO A 24 11.74 5.86 -8.38
CA PRO A 24 13.14 5.58 -8.05
C PRO A 24 13.63 6.33 -6.81
N PHE A 25 13.17 7.57 -6.60
CA PHE A 25 13.52 8.35 -5.42
C PHE A 25 12.84 7.79 -4.16
N ALA A 26 11.57 7.38 -4.26
CA ALA A 26 10.86 6.67 -3.20
C ALA A 26 11.62 5.41 -2.75
N PHE A 27 12.14 4.63 -3.72
CA PHE A 27 13.00 3.48 -3.40
C PHE A 27 14.23 3.87 -2.58
N LEU A 28 14.95 4.92 -3.00
CA LEU A 28 16.14 5.36 -2.29
C LEU A 28 15.80 5.81 -0.86
N CYS A 29 14.75 6.60 -0.69
CA CYS A 29 14.29 7.08 0.62
C CYS A 29 13.82 5.95 1.54
N GLY A 30 13.14 4.94 1.00
CA GLY A 30 12.61 3.82 1.77
C GLY A 30 13.63 2.74 2.11
N PHE A 31 14.51 2.41 1.17
CA PHE A 31 15.17 1.09 1.15
C PHE A 31 16.67 1.13 0.83
N ASP A 32 17.25 2.26 0.40
CA ASP A 32 18.71 2.35 0.20
C ASP A 32 19.43 2.60 1.54
N PRO A 33 20.23 1.64 2.05
CA PRO A 33 20.93 1.80 3.32
C PRO A 33 21.97 2.93 3.31
N LYS A 34 22.40 3.41 2.14
CA LYS A 34 23.38 4.50 2.01
C LYS A 34 22.81 5.86 2.36
N LEU A 35 21.50 6.07 2.13
CA LEU A 35 20.85 7.34 2.46
C LEU A 35 20.61 7.52 3.95
N LYS A 36 20.61 6.42 4.73
CA LYS A 36 20.38 6.44 6.18
C LYS A 36 19.11 7.20 6.59
N THR A 37 18.10 7.15 5.73
CA THR A 37 16.77 7.68 5.99
C THR A 37 16.13 6.93 7.16
N SER A 38 15.30 7.63 7.92
CA SER A 38 14.62 7.13 9.12
C SER A 38 13.12 7.09 8.84
N ASN A 39 12.57 5.90 8.62
CA ASN A 39 11.15 5.70 8.33
C ASN A 39 10.45 4.97 9.48
N ASN A 40 9.23 5.37 9.79
CA ASN A 40 8.36 4.62 10.68
C ASN A 40 7.48 3.65 9.87
N ASP A 41 6.59 2.93 10.55
CA ASP A 41 5.65 2.00 9.94
C ASP A 41 4.71 2.63 8.91
N TRP A 42 4.41 3.93 9.01
CA TRP A 42 3.54 4.63 8.07
C TRP A 42 4.29 5.11 6.83
N THR A 43 5.39 5.86 7.02
CA THR A 43 6.15 6.43 5.90
C THR A 43 6.77 5.34 5.03
N ILE A 44 7.19 4.21 5.62
CA ILE A 44 7.71 3.09 4.84
C ILE A 44 6.65 2.49 3.92
N GLN A 45 5.38 2.45 4.34
CA GLN A 45 4.29 1.93 3.51
C GLN A 45 4.04 2.86 2.33
N GLN A 46 4.12 4.18 2.53
CA GLN A 46 3.99 5.13 1.43
C GLN A 46 5.08 4.90 0.38
N GLU A 47 6.35 4.83 0.79
CA GLU A 47 7.45 4.59 -0.14
C GLU A 47 7.30 3.23 -0.83
N LEU A 48 6.91 2.19 -0.08
CA LEU A 48 6.65 0.86 -0.63
C LEU A 48 5.57 0.89 -1.72
N ASN A 49 4.41 1.49 -1.44
CA ASN A 49 3.32 1.54 -2.40
C ASN A 49 3.68 2.35 -3.64
N VAL A 50 4.36 3.49 -3.50
CA VAL A 50 4.81 4.28 -4.66
C VAL A 50 5.73 3.45 -5.55
N VAL A 51 6.67 2.71 -4.96
CA VAL A 51 7.56 1.84 -5.72
C VAL A 51 6.78 0.70 -6.41
N LEU A 52 5.90 0.00 -5.69
CA LEU A 52 5.14 -1.13 -6.24
C LEU A 52 4.16 -0.72 -7.35
N LEU A 53 3.59 0.48 -7.26
CA LEU A 53 2.63 0.98 -8.24
C LEU A 53 3.28 1.51 -9.52
N PHE A 54 4.44 2.18 -9.40
CA PHE A 54 4.92 3.08 -10.45
C PHE A 54 6.39 2.90 -10.85
N ALA A 55 7.16 2.04 -10.17
CA ALA A 55 8.56 1.84 -10.51
C ALA A 55 8.75 0.88 -11.70
N GLU A 56 9.84 1.08 -12.43
CA GLU A 56 10.28 0.14 -13.46
C GLU A 56 10.83 -1.16 -12.85
N GLN A 57 10.94 -2.20 -13.68
CA GLN A 57 11.31 -3.55 -13.25
C GLN A 57 12.68 -3.61 -12.56
N ASP A 58 13.65 -2.78 -12.94
CA ASP A 58 14.98 -2.77 -12.32
C ASP A 58 14.92 -2.28 -10.86
N VAL A 59 14.02 -1.34 -10.56
CA VAL A 59 13.79 -0.84 -9.19
C VAL A 59 13.01 -1.86 -8.38
N LEU A 60 12.01 -2.53 -8.98
CA LEU A 60 11.29 -3.63 -8.32
C LEU A 60 12.23 -4.79 -7.94
N GLU A 61 13.20 -5.12 -8.81
CA GLU A 61 14.19 -6.15 -8.51
C GLU A 61 15.14 -5.75 -7.37
N LYS A 62 15.47 -4.46 -7.26
CA LYS A 62 16.22 -3.93 -6.09
C LYS A 62 15.37 -3.99 -4.82
N LEU A 63 14.09 -3.61 -4.90
CA LEU A 63 13.15 -3.64 -3.78
C LEU A 63 13.02 -5.07 -3.21
N LYS A 64 12.90 -6.07 -4.08
CA LYS A 64 12.81 -7.49 -3.71
C LYS A 64 13.93 -7.94 -2.77
N HIS A 65 15.15 -7.45 -3.01
CA HIS A 65 16.35 -7.79 -2.24
C HIS A 65 16.66 -6.81 -1.10
N SER A 66 15.81 -5.81 -0.89
CA SER A 66 16.01 -4.80 0.14
C SER A 66 15.45 -5.24 1.49
N GLU A 67 16.02 -4.72 2.57
CA GLU A 67 15.50 -4.90 3.93
C GLU A 67 14.55 -3.76 4.28
N ILE A 68 13.46 -4.08 4.96
CA ILE A 68 12.60 -3.06 5.57
C ILE A 68 13.23 -2.65 6.89
N LYS A 69 13.73 -1.41 6.96
CA LYS A 69 14.34 -0.85 8.18
C LYS A 69 13.47 0.25 8.74
N LEU A 70 12.96 0.02 9.94
CA LEU A 70 12.13 0.97 10.65
C LEU A 70 12.92 1.60 11.79
N SER A 71 12.76 2.91 11.96
CA SER A 71 13.30 3.65 13.10
C SER A 71 12.51 3.38 14.38
N SER A 72 11.23 3.05 14.23
CA SER A 72 10.36 2.54 15.28
C SER A 72 9.28 1.66 14.69
N VAL A 73 8.90 0.62 15.44
CA VAL A 73 7.75 -0.23 15.13
C VAL A 73 6.67 0.10 16.14
N GLN A 74 5.62 0.81 15.72
CA GLN A 74 4.48 1.07 16.60
C GLN A 74 3.70 -0.22 16.89
N HIS A 75 3.56 -1.10 15.89
CA HIS A 75 2.86 -2.38 16.03
C HIS A 75 3.41 -3.44 15.07
N GLN A 76 3.56 -4.68 15.55
CA GLN A 76 4.15 -5.78 14.77
C GLN A 76 3.35 -6.09 13.49
N ALA A 77 2.02 -6.10 13.58
CA ALA A 77 1.13 -6.25 12.42
C ALA A 77 1.43 -5.29 11.25
N LYS A 78 1.87 -4.05 11.53
CA LYS A 78 2.19 -3.07 10.48
C LYS A 78 3.48 -3.44 9.74
N LEU A 79 4.49 -3.92 10.47
CA LEU A 79 5.72 -4.44 9.88
C LEU A 79 5.44 -5.68 9.04
N GLN A 80 4.69 -6.65 9.58
CA GLN A 80 4.32 -7.87 8.86
C GLN A 80 3.52 -7.56 7.60
N TYR A 81 2.60 -6.58 7.64
CA TYR A 81 1.90 -6.10 6.46
C TYR A 81 2.87 -5.57 5.39
N ALA A 82 3.81 -4.69 5.77
CA ALA A 82 4.77 -4.15 4.82
C ALA A 82 5.68 -5.24 4.21
N GLU A 83 6.09 -6.23 5.00
CA GLU A 83 6.89 -7.37 4.53
C GLU A 83 6.10 -8.25 3.55
N LEU A 84 4.86 -8.59 3.88
CA LEU A 84 3.97 -9.36 3.01
C LEU A 84 3.65 -8.60 1.72
N LEU A 85 3.39 -7.29 1.81
CA LEU A 85 3.13 -6.42 0.67
C LEU A 85 4.33 -6.36 -0.27
N LYS A 86 5.54 -6.17 0.28
CA LYS A 86 6.78 -6.18 -0.51
C LYS A 86 6.95 -7.53 -1.22
N ALA A 87 6.76 -8.63 -0.49
CA ALA A 87 6.93 -9.96 -1.04
C ALA A 87 5.95 -10.23 -2.19
N ILE A 88 4.65 -9.98 -2.00
CA ILE A 88 3.64 -10.26 -3.03
C ILE A 88 3.80 -9.32 -4.24
N GLY A 89 4.08 -8.03 -3.98
CA GLY A 89 4.25 -7.03 -5.03
C GLY A 89 5.53 -7.16 -5.84
N THR A 90 6.54 -7.88 -5.34
CA THR A 90 7.75 -8.21 -6.09
C THR A 90 7.75 -9.64 -6.65
N GLY A 91 6.59 -10.31 -6.62
CA GLY A 91 6.41 -11.65 -7.16
C GLY A 91 7.08 -12.77 -6.36
N GLN A 92 7.43 -12.51 -5.09
CA GLN A 92 7.92 -13.56 -4.20
C GLN A 92 6.77 -14.48 -3.78
N THR A 93 7.09 -15.75 -3.56
CA THR A 93 6.11 -16.71 -3.03
C THR A 93 5.77 -16.35 -1.59
N ILE A 94 4.48 -16.14 -1.33
CA ILE A 94 3.96 -15.88 0.01
C ILE A 94 3.69 -17.21 0.73
N ASN A 95 4.26 -17.36 1.92
CA ASN A 95 3.92 -18.46 2.80
C ASN A 95 2.56 -18.21 3.46
N LYS A 96 1.66 -19.19 3.42
CA LYS A 96 0.35 -19.08 4.05
C LYS A 96 0.44 -18.91 5.56
N ASP A 97 1.42 -19.57 6.19
CA ASP A 97 1.62 -19.48 7.64
C ASP A 97 1.99 -18.04 8.07
N ASP A 98 2.77 -17.32 7.25
CA ASP A 98 3.15 -15.92 7.52
C ASP A 98 1.93 -14.99 7.43
N VAL A 99 1.04 -15.25 6.46
CA VAL A 99 -0.23 -14.50 6.32
C VAL A 99 -1.17 -14.77 7.50
N GLU A 100 -1.30 -16.04 7.90
CA GLU A 100 -2.13 -16.43 9.05
C GLU A 100 -1.61 -15.84 10.35
N ALA A 101 -0.28 -15.83 10.55
CA ALA A 101 0.37 -15.22 11.70
C ALA A 101 0.13 -13.69 11.74
N ALA A 102 0.27 -13.00 10.60
CA ALA A 102 0.01 -11.56 10.53
C ALA A 102 -1.46 -11.22 10.79
N LEU A 103 -2.41 -12.02 10.27
CA LEU A 103 -3.83 -11.87 10.55
C LEU A 103 -4.15 -12.09 12.03
N LEU A 104 -3.54 -13.09 12.66
CA LEU A 104 -3.73 -13.37 14.08
C LEU A 104 -3.21 -12.22 14.95
N GLU A 105 -2.02 -11.72 14.64
CA GLU A 105 -1.41 -10.56 15.30
C GLU A 105 -2.32 -9.33 15.19
N ALA A 106 -2.80 -9.02 13.99
CA ALA A 106 -3.70 -7.88 13.75
C ALA A 106 -5.08 -8.03 14.42
N LYS A 107 -5.59 -9.25 14.62
CA LYS A 107 -6.89 -9.48 15.30
C LYS A 107 -6.79 -9.41 16.82
N ASN A 108 -5.64 -9.73 17.40
CA ASN A 108 -5.46 -9.82 18.84
C ASN A 108 -5.05 -8.50 19.50
N THR A 109 -4.78 -7.46 18.71
CA THR A 109 -4.46 -6.15 19.24
C THR A 109 -5.71 -5.35 19.66
N LYS A 110 -5.47 -4.31 20.46
CA LYS A 110 -6.46 -3.27 20.81
C LYS A 110 -6.24 -1.98 20.01
N ASP A 111 -5.21 -1.94 19.18
CA ASP A 111 -4.88 -0.79 18.35
C ASP A 111 -5.97 -0.60 17.28
N LYS A 112 -6.62 0.57 17.32
CA LYS A 112 -7.76 0.88 16.45
C LYS A 112 -7.35 0.97 14.99
N ASP A 113 -6.18 1.55 14.70
CA ASP A 113 -5.71 1.75 13.32
C ASP A 113 -5.32 0.41 12.71
N VAL A 114 -4.70 -0.47 13.51
CA VAL A 114 -4.43 -1.84 13.07
C VAL A 114 -5.73 -2.58 12.74
N LEU A 115 -6.73 -2.52 13.61
CA LEU A 115 -8.00 -3.23 13.41
C LEU A 115 -8.81 -2.68 12.23
N GLN A 116 -8.81 -1.36 12.04
CA GLN A 116 -9.66 -0.71 11.05
C GLN A 116 -9.01 -0.53 9.67
N TYR A 117 -7.68 -0.54 9.60
CA TYR A 117 -6.95 -0.31 8.35
C TYR A 117 -6.02 -1.46 7.96
N ILE A 118 -5.10 -1.85 8.85
CA ILE A 118 -4.09 -2.88 8.54
C ILE A 118 -4.72 -4.27 8.40
N LEU A 119 -5.68 -4.62 9.27
CA LEU A 119 -6.37 -5.89 9.22
C LEU A 119 -7.10 -6.07 7.88
N PRO A 120 -7.94 -5.13 7.39
CA PRO A 120 -8.50 -5.22 6.04
C PRO A 120 -7.46 -5.43 4.94
N LEU A 121 -6.31 -4.75 5.00
CA LEU A 121 -5.25 -4.91 3.99
C LEU A 121 -4.59 -6.30 4.06
N LEU A 122 -4.36 -6.84 5.26
CA LEU A 122 -3.92 -8.23 5.44
C LEU A 122 -4.98 -9.24 4.96
N GLU A 123 -6.27 -8.94 5.15
CA GLU A 123 -7.36 -9.75 4.60
C GLU A 123 -7.37 -9.73 3.07
N ALA A 124 -7.03 -8.60 2.43
CA ALA A 124 -6.86 -8.51 0.98
C ALA A 124 -5.67 -9.36 0.49
N ILE A 125 -4.52 -9.31 1.16
CA ILE A 125 -3.37 -10.19 0.84
C ILE A 125 -3.75 -11.66 0.99
N SER A 126 -4.44 -12.02 2.07
CA SER A 126 -4.94 -13.38 2.29
C SER A 126 -5.86 -13.84 1.16
N ALA A 127 -6.77 -12.97 0.72
CA ALA A 127 -7.69 -13.22 -0.37
C ALA A 127 -6.97 -13.39 -1.72
N LEU A 128 -5.95 -12.57 -2.00
CA LEU A 128 -5.09 -12.72 -3.18
C LEU A 128 -4.38 -14.07 -3.19
N VAL A 129 -3.88 -14.54 -2.04
CA VAL A 129 -3.20 -15.84 -1.92
C VAL A 129 -4.17 -17.02 -2.04
N SER A 130 -5.41 -16.86 -1.59
CA SER A 130 -6.43 -17.92 -1.62
C SER A 130 -7.33 -17.93 -2.85
N GLY A 131 -7.28 -16.88 -3.69
CA GLY A 131 -8.17 -16.73 -4.84
C GLY A 131 -9.61 -16.34 -4.45
N ASP A 132 -9.80 -15.58 -3.37
CA ASP A 132 -11.12 -15.15 -2.87
C ASP A 132 -11.44 -13.71 -3.30
N GLU A 133 -12.00 -13.54 -4.50
CA GLU A 133 -12.30 -12.22 -5.08
C GLU A 133 -13.25 -11.39 -4.21
N LEU A 134 -14.28 -12.02 -3.62
CA LEU A 134 -15.27 -11.32 -2.80
C LEU A 134 -14.62 -10.73 -1.54
N ARG A 135 -13.77 -11.51 -0.86
CA ARG A 135 -13.04 -11.03 0.32
C ARG A 135 -12.03 -9.95 -0.06
N TRP A 136 -11.33 -10.10 -1.18
CA TRP A 136 -10.40 -9.08 -1.68
C TRP A 136 -11.12 -7.74 -1.92
N GLN A 137 -12.25 -7.75 -2.62
CA GLN A 137 -13.05 -6.55 -2.90
C GLN A 137 -13.58 -5.92 -1.60
N THR A 138 -14.17 -6.73 -0.72
CA THR A 138 -14.69 -6.26 0.58
C THR A 138 -13.60 -5.63 1.45
N SER A 139 -12.39 -6.17 1.41
CA SER A 139 -11.24 -5.63 2.12
C SER A 139 -10.79 -4.27 1.61
N ILE A 140 -10.79 -4.07 0.28
CA ILE A 140 -10.52 -2.75 -0.32
C ILE A 140 -11.59 -1.74 0.10
N ASP A 141 -12.87 -2.13 0.07
CA ASP A 141 -13.98 -1.25 0.48
C ASP A 141 -13.84 -0.78 1.94
N LYS A 142 -13.42 -1.68 2.84
CA LYS A 142 -13.14 -1.34 4.25
C LYS A 142 -11.98 -0.34 4.37
N ALA A 143 -10.86 -0.59 3.67
CA ALA A 143 -9.71 0.30 3.70
C ALA A 143 -10.04 1.71 3.18
N ILE A 144 -10.83 1.79 2.10
CA ILE A 144 -11.31 3.06 1.55
C ILE A 144 -12.27 3.78 2.48
N THR A 145 -13.14 3.04 3.17
CA THR A 145 -14.05 3.63 4.17
C THR A 145 -13.26 4.27 5.31
N TRP A 146 -12.26 3.56 5.85
CA TRP A 146 -11.38 4.10 6.90
C TRP A 146 -10.61 5.33 6.40
N HIS A 147 -10.00 5.26 5.22
CA HIS A 147 -9.24 6.37 4.63
C HIS A 147 -10.11 7.62 4.48
N LYS A 148 -11.34 7.45 4.01
CA LYS A 148 -12.33 8.53 3.87
C LYS A 148 -12.69 9.16 5.22
N ASP A 149 -12.82 8.36 6.27
CA ASP A 149 -13.13 8.86 7.61
C ASP A 149 -11.94 9.62 8.19
N GLU A 150 -10.71 9.15 7.99
CA GLU A 150 -9.49 9.86 8.38
C GLU A 150 -9.32 11.19 7.63
N CYS A 151 -9.62 11.25 6.33
CA CYS A 151 -9.60 12.50 5.58
C CYS A 151 -10.63 13.53 6.06
N LYS A 152 -11.70 13.08 6.74
CA LYS A 152 -12.76 13.96 7.25
C LYS A 152 -12.53 14.39 8.70
N PHE A 153 -12.11 13.45 9.53
CA PHE A 153 -12.17 13.57 10.98
C PHE A 153 -10.85 13.25 11.68
N GLY A 154 -9.87 12.70 10.96
CA GLY A 154 -8.60 12.24 11.50
C GLY A 154 -7.41 13.00 10.92
N ASP A 155 -6.26 12.35 10.95
CA ASP A 155 -4.96 13.00 10.71
C ASP A 155 -4.72 13.28 9.21
N LEU A 156 -5.35 12.50 8.32
CA LEU A 156 -5.15 12.63 6.87
C LEU A 156 -5.75 13.89 6.26
N LYS A 157 -6.62 14.60 6.98
CA LYS A 157 -7.33 15.79 6.48
C LYS A 157 -6.39 16.87 5.92
N ASP A 158 -5.22 17.03 6.54
CA ASP A 158 -4.25 18.08 6.21
C ASP A 158 -2.93 17.50 5.67
N MET A 159 -2.94 16.24 5.22
CA MET A 159 -1.76 15.50 4.75
C MET A 159 -1.84 15.17 3.25
N GLU A 160 -0.70 15.09 2.56
CA GLU A 160 -0.66 14.71 1.14
C GLU A 160 -1.22 13.29 0.93
N GLU A 161 -1.03 12.43 1.92
CA GLU A 161 -1.52 11.06 2.03
C GLU A 161 -3.05 10.99 2.04
N GLY A 162 -3.74 12.09 2.37
CA GLY A 162 -5.20 12.19 2.30
C GLY A 162 -5.76 12.18 0.87
N PHE A 163 -4.96 12.53 -0.15
CA PHE A 163 -5.44 12.61 -1.54
C PHE A 163 -5.71 11.24 -2.17
N ILE A 164 -4.86 10.24 -1.90
CA ILE A 164 -4.93 8.92 -2.55
C ILE A 164 -4.64 7.84 -1.52
N CYS A 165 -5.54 6.85 -1.42
CA CYS A 165 -5.31 5.65 -0.62
C CYS A 165 -4.39 4.68 -1.38
N LEU A 166 -3.08 4.92 -1.31
CA LEU A 166 -2.09 4.13 -2.06
C LEU A 166 -2.13 2.63 -1.70
N ASN A 167 -2.36 2.28 -0.43
CA ASN A 167 -2.50 0.87 -0.03
C ASN A 167 -3.65 0.16 -0.76
N ALA A 168 -4.83 0.78 -0.79
CA ALA A 168 -5.98 0.23 -1.50
C ALA A 168 -5.74 0.15 -3.02
N LEU A 169 -5.08 1.16 -3.59
CA LEU A 169 -4.70 1.17 -5.00
C LEU A 169 -3.72 0.04 -5.34
N THR A 170 -2.75 -0.24 -4.47
CA THR A 170 -1.83 -1.38 -4.64
C THR A 170 -2.58 -2.70 -4.54
N MET A 171 -3.52 -2.86 -3.61
CA MET A 171 -4.36 -4.07 -3.54
C MET A 171 -5.18 -4.27 -4.82
N ALA A 172 -5.73 -3.18 -5.37
CA ALA A 172 -6.46 -3.20 -6.64
C ALA A 172 -5.56 -3.65 -7.80
N LYS A 173 -4.34 -3.09 -7.90
CA LYS A 173 -3.34 -3.49 -8.90
C LYS A 173 -2.98 -4.96 -8.78
N LEU A 174 -2.71 -5.45 -7.57
CA LEU A 174 -2.35 -6.85 -7.35
C LEU A 174 -3.47 -7.81 -7.76
N GLY A 175 -4.73 -7.49 -7.48
CA GLY A 175 -5.87 -8.31 -7.94
C GLY A 175 -5.96 -8.40 -9.45
N LYS A 176 -5.73 -7.28 -10.14
CA LYS A 176 -5.67 -7.22 -11.61
C LYS A 176 -4.49 -8.04 -12.16
N ASP A 177 -3.29 -7.85 -11.62
CA ASP A 177 -2.07 -8.49 -12.11
C ASP A 177 -2.06 -10.01 -11.85
N MET A 178 -2.55 -10.46 -10.69
CA MET A 178 -2.49 -11.87 -10.29
C MET A 178 -3.66 -12.70 -10.83
N HIS A 179 -4.86 -12.12 -10.87
CA HIS A 179 -6.10 -12.87 -11.12
C HIS A 179 -6.96 -12.27 -12.23
N GLY A 180 -6.61 -11.10 -12.77
CA GLY A 180 -7.45 -10.37 -13.73
C GLY A 180 -8.69 -9.74 -13.12
N TRP A 181 -8.78 -9.64 -11.79
CA TRP A 181 -9.92 -9.05 -11.10
C TRP A 181 -9.99 -7.54 -11.33
N GLN A 182 -11.21 -7.02 -11.36
CA GLN A 182 -11.47 -5.59 -11.52
C GLN A 182 -12.10 -5.04 -10.26
N CYS A 183 -11.41 -4.09 -9.61
CA CYS A 183 -11.95 -3.45 -8.42
C CYS A 183 -13.18 -2.62 -8.79
N GLN A 184 -14.26 -2.79 -8.04
CA GLN A 184 -15.56 -2.13 -8.28
C GLN A 184 -15.79 -0.92 -7.36
N THR A 185 -14.84 -0.60 -6.48
CA THR A 185 -14.97 0.51 -5.53
C THR A 185 -14.92 1.85 -6.26
N ASP A 186 -16.04 2.57 -6.30
CA ASP A 186 -16.10 3.94 -6.79
C ASP A 186 -15.75 4.94 -5.67
N SER A 187 -14.56 5.54 -5.74
CA SER A 187 -14.07 6.47 -4.73
C SER A 187 -13.05 7.45 -5.30
N LEU A 188 -13.20 8.73 -4.95
CA LEU A 188 -12.20 9.78 -5.21
C LEU A 188 -10.87 9.56 -4.46
N TYR A 189 -10.79 8.60 -3.53
CA TYR A 189 -9.51 8.24 -2.89
C TYR A 189 -8.87 7.01 -3.54
N LEU A 190 -9.54 6.39 -4.53
CA LEU A 190 -9.08 5.22 -5.26
C LEU A 190 -9.06 5.48 -6.77
N PRO A 191 -8.08 6.24 -7.27
CA PRO A 191 -7.97 6.57 -8.68
C PRO A 191 -7.50 5.37 -9.52
N LEU A 192 -8.43 4.47 -9.86
CA LEU A 192 -8.13 3.24 -10.61
C LEU A 192 -7.45 3.48 -11.97
N PHE A 193 -7.66 4.65 -12.59
CA PHE A 193 -6.98 5.04 -13.84
C PHE A 193 -5.44 5.06 -13.73
N LEU A 194 -4.88 5.14 -12.52
CA LEU A 194 -3.42 5.10 -12.30
C LEU A 194 -2.84 3.70 -12.51
N ILE A 195 -3.65 2.66 -12.39
CA ILE A 195 -3.26 1.24 -12.53
C ILE A 195 -3.83 0.60 -13.79
N ASP A 196 -4.42 1.41 -14.66
CA ASP A 196 -4.86 1.03 -16.00
C ASP A 196 -3.75 1.11 -17.06
#